data_AF-A0A953E6D0-F1
#
_entry.id   AF-A0A953E6D0-F1
#
_cell.length_a   1.000
_cell.length_b   1.000
_cell.length_c   1.000
_cell.angle_alpha   90.00
_cell.angle_beta   90.00
_cell.angle_gamma   90.00
#
_symmetry.space_group_name_H-M   'P 1'
#
loop_
_entity.id
_entity.type
_entity.pdbx_description
1 polymer ?
#
loop_
_entity_poly.entity_id
_entity_poly.type
_entity_poly.pdbx_seq_one_letter_code
_entity_poly.pdbx_strand_id
1 'polypeptide(L)'
;MEFGLVGLIFFVLLLGAMEMARFQFMQQSLRDAAGEAVRAALIQANLATAECYATQPPNACPPSPPTSLPADVEAFVKSRTPFLDPDLLSFTFESDDAGNGVRTIRATASYQFQFLFLPVPEWPSGLLAPTNVAALSY
;
A
#
# COMPACT_ATOMS: atom_id res chain seq x y z
N MET A 1 -22.42 -33.40 25.20
CA MET A 1 -22.21 -32.96 23.80
C MET A 1 -22.53 -31.48 23.61
N GLU A 2 -23.61 -30.96 24.21
CA GLU A 2 -24.06 -29.57 24.03
C GLU A 2 -23.03 -28.50 24.44
N PHE A 3 -22.25 -28.73 25.50
CA PHE A 3 -21.22 -27.79 25.96
C PHE A 3 -20.06 -27.61 24.97
N GLY A 4 -19.72 -28.65 24.20
CA GLY A 4 -18.66 -28.58 23.19
C GLY A 4 -19.06 -27.71 22.00
N LEU A 5 -20.34 -27.73 21.61
CA LEU A 5 -20.86 -26.90 20.52
C LEU A 5 -20.84 -25.42 20.89
N VAL A 6 -21.20 -25.08 22.13
CA VAL A 6 -21.10 -23.71 22.63
C VAL A 6 -19.64 -23.24 22.63
N GLY A 7 -18.71 -24.06 23.12
CA GLY A 7 -17.28 -23.74 23.10
C GLY A 7 -16.73 -23.48 21.70
N LEU A 8 -17.15 -24.27 20.71
CA LEU A 8 -16.75 -24.09 19.31
C LEU A 8 -17.22 -22.75 18.74
N ILE A 9 -18.47 -22.35 19.01
CA ILE A 9 -19.00 -21.06 18.55
C ILE A 9 -18.18 -19.91 19.14
N PHE A 10 -17.87 -19.95 20.44
CA PHE A 10 -17.02 -18.95 21.09
C PHE A 10 -15.64 -18.88 20.46
N PHE A 11 -15.03 -20.04 20.15
CA PHE A 11 -13.71 -20.08 19.53
C PHE A 11 -13.70 -19.45 18.13
N VAL A 12 -14.72 -19.74 17.30
CA VAL A 12 -14.87 -19.14 15.97
C VAL A 12 -15.05 -17.63 16.06
N LEU A 13 -15.86 -17.14 17.01
CA LEU A 13 -16.06 -15.71 17.22
C LEU A 13 -14.78 -15.01 17.68
N LEU A 14 -14.02 -15.61 18.59
CA LEU A 14 -12.74 -15.07 19.06
C LEU A 14 -11.71 -14.98 17.93
N LEU A 15 -11.60 -16.04 17.13
CA LEU A 15 -10.70 -16.06 15.98
C LEU A 15 -11.13 -15.00 14.94
N GLY A 16 -12.45 -14.82 14.73
CA GLY A 16 -13.02 -13.79 13.85
C GLY A 16 -12.67 -12.37 14.31
N ALA A 17 -12.81 -12.10 15.61
CA ALA A 17 -12.44 -10.81 16.19
C ALA A 17 -10.94 -10.51 16.06
N MET A 18 -10.09 -11.53 16.26
CA MET A 18 -8.64 -11.39 16.11
C MET A 18 -8.24 -11.04 14.68
N GLU A 19 -8.83 -11.70 13.68
CA GLU A 19 -8.55 -11.42 12.27
C GLU A 19 -9.05 -10.05 11.83
N MET A 20 -10.23 -9.65 12.29
CA MET A 20 -10.74 -8.31 12.03
C MET A 20 -9.82 -7.24 12.65
N ALA A 21 -9.28 -7.48 13.85
CA ALA A 21 -8.30 -6.58 14.45
C ALA A 21 -7.01 -6.50 13.62
N ARG A 22 -6.45 -7.64 13.18
CA ARG A 22 -5.25 -7.68 12.33
C ARG A 22 -5.46 -6.93 11.01
N PHE A 23 -6.63 -7.09 10.41
CA PHE A 23 -6.99 -6.38 9.18
C PHE A 23 -7.02 -4.85 9.38
N GLN A 24 -7.60 -4.36 10.48
CA GLN A 24 -7.62 -2.92 10.80
C GLN A 24 -6.21 -2.36 11.00
N PHE A 25 -5.33 -3.09 11.70
CA PHE A 25 -3.93 -2.67 11.88
C PHE A 25 -3.16 -2.61 10.55
N MET A 26 -3.39 -3.58 9.67
CA MET A 26 -2.81 -3.58 8.33
C MET A 26 -3.29 -2.38 7.51
N GLN A 27 -4.59 -2.08 7.52
CA GLN A 27 -5.14 -0.92 6.81
C GLN A 27 -4.53 0.40 7.29
N GLN A 28 -4.37 0.58 8.60
CA GLN A 28 -3.73 1.79 9.12
C GLN A 28 -2.26 1.85 8.72
N SER A 29 -1.53 0.73 8.79
CA SER A 29 -0.13 0.66 8.38
C SER A 29 0.05 0.99 6.90
N LEU A 30 -0.88 0.55 6.03
CA LEU A 30 -0.87 0.88 4.60
C LEU A 30 -1.11 2.36 4.34
N ARG A 31 -2.00 3.00 5.11
CA ARG A 31 -2.24 4.45 5.03
C ARG A 31 -0.98 5.23 5.36
N ASP A 32 -0.30 4.83 6.43
CA ASP A 32 0.93 5.48 6.87
C ASP A 32 2.06 5.26 5.85
N ALA A 33 2.21 4.03 5.31
CA ALA A 33 3.17 3.74 4.24
C ALA A 33 2.91 4.56 2.98
N ALA A 34 1.66 4.61 2.52
CA ALA A 34 1.31 5.33 1.32
C ALA A 34 1.50 6.85 1.50
N GLY A 35 1.15 7.40 2.68
CA GLY A 35 1.42 8.79 3.01
C GLY A 35 2.92 9.13 2.99
N GLU A 36 3.76 8.27 3.55
CA GLU A 36 5.22 8.46 3.52
C GLU A 36 5.79 8.27 2.10
N ALA A 37 5.26 7.32 1.33
CA ALA A 37 5.62 7.10 -0.07
C ALA A 37 5.30 8.33 -0.94
N VAL A 38 4.14 8.96 -0.76
CA VAL A 38 3.79 10.24 -1.44
C VAL A 38 4.78 11.32 -1.05
N ARG A 39 5.09 11.46 0.24
CA ARG A 39 6.04 12.47 0.74
C ARG A 39 7.42 12.29 0.12
N ALA A 40 7.89 11.05 0.06
CA ALA A 40 9.14 10.68 -0.57
C ALA A 40 9.14 10.98 -2.08
N ALA A 41 8.08 10.60 -2.79
CA ALA A 41 7.92 10.87 -4.22
C ALA A 41 7.90 12.37 -4.53
N LEU A 42 7.25 13.18 -3.67
CA LEU A 42 7.21 14.63 -3.80
C LEU A 42 8.60 15.27 -3.63
N ILE A 43 9.36 14.84 -2.63
CA ILE A 43 10.74 15.33 -2.41
C ILE A 43 11.61 14.98 -3.63
N GLN A 44 11.50 13.75 -4.11
CA GLN A 44 12.28 13.30 -5.26
C GLN A 44 11.91 14.02 -6.56
N ALA A 45 10.62 14.27 -6.79
CA ALA A 45 10.16 15.05 -7.94
C ALA A 45 10.76 16.47 -7.92
N ASN A 46 10.85 17.10 -6.75
CA ASN A 46 11.49 18.41 -6.60
C ASN A 46 13.00 18.37 -6.86
N LEU A 47 13.69 17.33 -6.38
CA LEU A 47 15.13 17.14 -6.61
C LEU A 47 15.44 16.92 -8.10
N ALA A 48 14.69 16.03 -8.77
CA ALA A 48 14.86 15.77 -10.19
C ALA A 48 14.63 17.03 -11.04
N THR A 49 13.66 17.85 -10.64
CA THR A 49 13.40 19.14 -11.30
C THR A 49 14.57 20.12 -11.09
N ALA A 50 15.11 20.19 -9.88
CA ALA A 50 16.25 21.06 -9.55
C ALA A 50 17.53 20.65 -10.31
N GLU A 51 17.83 19.35 -10.42
CA GLU A 51 18.96 18.83 -11.18
C GLU A 51 18.86 19.15 -12.67
N CYS A 52 17.65 19.08 -13.23
CA CYS A 52 17.44 19.42 -14.63
C CYS A 52 17.70 20.92 -14.88
N TYR A 53 17.20 21.81 -14.02
CA TYR A 53 17.48 23.25 -14.13
C TYR A 53 18.95 23.62 -13.91
N ALA A 54 19.73 22.77 -13.23
CA ALA A 54 21.16 22.98 -13.08
C ALA A 54 21.96 22.71 -14.36
N THR A 55 21.43 21.89 -15.27
CA THR A 55 22.16 21.38 -16.44
C THR A 55 21.57 21.80 -17.79
N GLN A 56 20.29 22.19 -17.82
CA GLN A 56 19.56 22.49 -19.05
C GLN A 56 18.83 23.84 -18.98
N PRO A 57 18.59 24.50 -20.13
CA PRO A 57 17.78 25.70 -20.18
C PRO A 57 16.34 25.40 -19.72
N PRO A 58 15.60 26.39 -19.16
CA PRO A 58 14.34 26.17 -18.46
C PRO A 58 13.23 25.46 -19.26
N ASN A 59 13.35 25.49 -20.59
CA ASN A 59 12.34 25.02 -21.53
C ASN A 59 12.55 23.54 -21.91
N ALA A 60 13.70 22.95 -21.55
CA ALA A 60 14.11 21.60 -21.93
C ALA A 60 13.81 20.54 -20.84
N CYS A 61 13.34 20.98 -19.68
CA CYS A 61 13.02 20.13 -18.54
C CYS A 61 11.50 19.92 -18.44
N PRO A 62 10.90 19.00 -19.22
CA PRO A 62 9.58 18.53 -18.88
C PRO A 62 9.71 17.81 -17.53
N PRO A 63 8.97 18.23 -16.50
CA PRO A 63 9.11 17.56 -15.23
C PRO A 63 8.42 16.20 -15.36
N SER A 64 9.21 15.13 -15.51
CA SER A 64 8.71 13.76 -15.48
C SER A 64 8.75 13.30 -14.03
N PRO A 65 7.60 13.04 -13.40
CA PRO A 65 7.58 12.53 -12.04
C PRO A 65 8.13 11.10 -12.00
N PRO A 66 8.63 10.67 -10.83
CA PRO A 66 9.18 9.34 -10.68
C PRO A 66 8.09 8.29 -10.87
N THR A 67 8.31 7.36 -11.79
CA THR A 67 7.48 6.14 -11.95
C THR A 67 7.79 5.09 -10.88
N SER A 68 8.92 5.25 -10.18
CA SER A 68 9.38 4.38 -9.08
C SER A 68 10.22 5.17 -8.08
N LEU A 69 10.19 4.74 -6.83
CA LEU A 69 11.09 5.25 -5.80
C LEU A 69 12.49 4.65 -5.98
N PRO A 70 13.56 5.38 -5.64
CA PRO A 70 14.90 4.84 -5.51
C PRO A 70 14.88 3.73 -4.45
N ALA A 71 15.65 2.67 -4.68
CA ALA A 71 15.68 1.50 -3.81
C ALA A 71 15.93 1.86 -2.33
N ASP A 72 16.79 2.84 -2.06
CA ASP A 72 17.09 3.31 -0.70
C ASP A 72 15.89 3.96 -0.02
N VAL A 73 15.11 4.74 -0.78
CA VAL A 73 13.92 5.43 -0.28
C VAL A 73 12.78 4.44 -0.11
N GLU A 74 12.61 3.51 -1.05
CA GLU A 74 11.65 2.42 -0.92
C GLU A 74 11.95 1.55 0.31
N ALA A 75 13.22 1.19 0.54
CA ALA A 75 13.66 0.46 1.72
C ALA A 75 13.38 1.24 3.02
N PHE A 76 13.58 2.56 3.00
CA PHE A 76 13.24 3.42 4.14
C PHE A 76 11.72 3.40 4.41
N VAL A 77 10.89 3.59 3.39
CA VAL A 77 9.42 3.56 3.55
C VAL A 77 8.96 2.19 4.06
N LYS A 78 9.50 1.10 3.49
CA LYS A 78 9.25 -0.28 3.95
C LYS A 78 9.65 -0.50 5.40
N SER A 79 10.77 0.08 5.85
CA SER A 79 11.22 -0.01 7.25
C SER A 79 10.30 0.72 8.24
N ARG A 80 9.48 1.67 7.77
CA ARG A 80 8.51 2.41 8.59
C ARG A 80 7.20 1.66 8.83
N THR A 81 6.99 0.53 8.17
CA THR A 81 5.83 -0.35 8.37
C THR A 81 6.23 -1.68 9.01
N PRO A 82 6.55 -1.71 10.33
CA PRO A 82 7.05 -2.93 10.98
C PRO A 82 6.02 -4.06 11.08
N PHE A 83 4.74 -3.78 10.83
CA PHE A 83 3.66 -4.76 10.85
C PHE A 83 3.34 -5.37 9.49
N LEU A 84 3.98 -4.88 8.43
CA LEU A 84 3.83 -5.39 7.08
C LEU A 84 5.13 -6.08 6.68
N ASP A 85 5.00 -7.21 5.98
CA ASP A 85 6.15 -7.82 5.35
C ASP A 85 6.63 -6.92 4.18
N PRO A 86 7.88 -6.43 4.21
CA PRO A 86 8.38 -5.53 3.17
C PRO A 86 8.41 -6.17 1.78
N ASP A 87 8.48 -7.50 1.68
CA ASP A 87 8.52 -8.22 0.40
C ASP A 87 7.14 -8.31 -0.27
N LEU A 88 6.07 -8.20 0.53
CA LEU A 88 4.68 -8.22 0.05
C LEU A 88 4.12 -6.83 -0.22
N LEU A 89 4.89 -5.77 0.07
CA LEU A 89 4.53 -4.39 -0.14
C LEU A 89 5.12 -3.86 -1.46
N SER A 90 4.26 -3.34 -2.32
CA SER A 90 4.65 -2.68 -3.56
C SER A 90 4.05 -1.29 -3.69
N PHE A 91 4.75 -0.40 -4.38
CA PHE A 91 4.33 0.98 -4.61
C PHE A 91 4.29 1.26 -6.10
N THR A 92 3.20 1.88 -6.56
CA THR A 92 3.10 2.42 -7.92
C THR A 92 2.81 3.90 -7.86
N PHE A 93 3.45 4.66 -8.75
CA PHE A 93 3.32 6.10 -8.81
C PHE A 93 2.78 6.49 -10.17
N GLU A 94 1.73 7.29 -10.15
CA GLU A 94 1.13 7.91 -11.31
C GLU A 94 1.18 9.41 -11.13
N SER A 95 1.16 10.12 -12.24
CA SER A 95 1.09 11.56 -12.21
C SER A 95 0.18 12.07 -13.29
N ASP A 96 -0.52 13.14 -12.97
CA ASP A 96 -1.28 13.87 -13.96
C ASP A 96 -0.86 15.34 -13.96
N ASP A 97 -0.59 15.86 -15.15
CA ASP A 97 -0.27 17.26 -15.40
C ASP A 97 -1.56 17.97 -15.81
N ALA A 98 -2.19 18.67 -14.87
CA ALA A 98 -3.49 19.32 -15.11
C ALA A 98 -3.41 20.58 -16.01
N GLY A 99 -2.32 20.78 -16.75
CA GLY A 99 -2.11 21.91 -17.68
C GLY A 99 -1.98 23.31 -17.04
N ASN A 100 -2.34 23.45 -15.75
CA ASN A 100 -2.38 24.72 -15.03
C ASN A 100 -1.14 24.98 -14.16
N GLY A 101 -0.05 24.25 -14.38
CA GLY A 101 1.14 24.26 -13.52
C GLY A 101 0.97 23.55 -12.17
N VAL A 102 -0.22 23.01 -11.91
CA VAL A 102 -0.49 22.14 -10.76
C VAL A 102 -0.30 20.69 -11.19
N ARG A 103 0.50 19.97 -10.40
CA ARG A 103 0.82 18.55 -10.58
C ARG A 103 0.16 17.74 -9.49
N THR A 104 -0.52 16.67 -9.89
CA THR A 104 -1.06 15.70 -8.94
C THR A 104 -0.21 14.45 -9.04
N ILE A 105 0.46 14.08 -7.95
CA ILE A 105 1.18 12.81 -7.82
C ILE A 105 0.24 11.88 -7.06
N ARG A 106 -0.08 10.75 -7.67
CA ARG A 106 -0.84 9.68 -7.03
C ARG A 106 0.11 8.55 -6.67
N ALA A 107 0.19 8.20 -5.40
CA ALA A 107 0.89 6.99 -4.98
C ALA A 107 -0.12 5.92 -4.59
N THR A 108 0.08 4.70 -5.08
CA THR A 108 -0.71 3.54 -4.70
C THR A 108 0.19 2.55 -3.98
N ALA A 109 -0.08 2.31 -2.69
CA ALA A 109 0.55 1.21 -1.96
C ALA A 109 -0.34 -0.03 -2.05
N SER A 110 0.25 -1.16 -2.41
CA SER A 110 -0.42 -2.44 -2.51
C SER A 110 0.24 -3.45 -1.57
N TYR A 111 -0.57 -4.19 -0.81
CA TYR A 111 -0.06 -5.24 0.08
C TYR A 111 -0.84 -6.54 -0.11
N GLN A 112 -0.10 -7.64 -0.22
CA GLN A 112 -0.69 -8.98 -0.30
C GLN A 112 -0.98 -9.50 1.11
N PHE A 113 -2.27 -9.59 1.45
CA PHE A 113 -2.72 -10.12 2.74
C PHE A 113 -3.46 -11.44 2.59
N GLN A 114 -3.22 -12.35 3.53
CA GLN A 114 -3.91 -13.63 3.62
C GLN A 114 -4.51 -13.80 5.01
N PHE A 115 -5.82 -14.03 5.09
CA PHE A 115 -6.51 -14.41 6.32
C PHE A 115 -6.02 -15.80 6.79
N LEU A 116 -5.81 -15.98 8.10
CA LEU A 116 -5.40 -17.26 8.68
C LEU A 116 -6.57 -18.24 8.83
N PHE A 117 -7.82 -17.79 8.66
CA PHE A 117 -8.94 -18.72 8.75
C PHE A 117 -8.85 -19.79 7.67
N LEU A 118 -8.94 -21.04 8.16
CA LEU A 118 -8.96 -22.31 7.47
C LEU A 118 -9.30 -22.18 5.97
N PRO A 119 -8.50 -22.76 5.06
CA PRO A 119 -8.94 -22.96 3.70
C PRO A 119 -10.21 -23.81 3.78
N VAL A 120 -11.38 -23.16 3.67
CA VAL A 120 -12.65 -23.88 3.53
C VAL A 120 -12.48 -24.66 2.22
N PRO A 121 -12.46 -26.00 2.25
CA PRO A 121 -11.91 -26.79 1.16
C PRO A 121 -12.54 -26.49 -0.20
N GLU A 122 -13.77 -25.99 -0.25
CA GLU A 122 -14.49 -25.70 -1.49
C GLU A 122 -15.46 -24.53 -1.28
N TRP A 123 -14.94 -23.31 -1.02
CA TRP A 123 -15.77 -22.13 -1.22
C TRP A 123 -15.97 -21.95 -2.73
N PRO A 124 -17.20 -21.91 -3.27
CA PRO A 124 -17.42 -21.75 -4.71
C PRO A 124 -16.70 -20.49 -5.18
N SER A 125 -15.65 -20.70 -5.97
CA SER A 125 -14.64 -19.74 -6.41
C SER A 125 -15.17 -18.60 -7.30
N GLY A 126 -16.50 -18.50 -7.44
CA GLY A 126 -17.17 -17.54 -8.30
C GLY A 126 -17.87 -16.37 -7.59
N LEU A 127 -18.00 -16.38 -6.25
CA LEU A 127 -18.81 -15.35 -5.58
C LEU A 127 -18.02 -14.18 -4.99
N LEU A 128 -16.88 -14.41 -4.36
CA LEU A 128 -15.92 -13.37 -3.95
C LEU A 128 -14.58 -14.06 -3.70
N ALA A 129 -13.69 -14.13 -4.69
CA ALA A 129 -12.27 -14.33 -4.34
C ALA A 129 -11.90 -13.12 -3.47
N PRO A 130 -11.55 -13.28 -2.18
CA PRO A 130 -11.11 -12.16 -1.39
C PRO A 130 -9.96 -11.53 -2.17
N THR A 131 -10.13 -10.27 -2.55
CA THR A 131 -9.08 -9.54 -3.23
C THR A 131 -7.97 -9.43 -2.20
N ASN A 132 -6.99 -10.32 -2.27
CA ASN A 132 -5.86 -10.40 -1.33
C ASN A 132 -4.94 -9.18 -1.46
N VAL A 133 -5.32 -8.20 -2.26
CA VAL A 133 -4.58 -6.97 -2.50
C VAL A 133 -5.42 -5.83 -1.93
N ALA A 134 -4.93 -5.25 -0.83
CA ALA A 134 -5.40 -3.95 -0.38
C ALA A 134 -4.57 -2.89 -1.10
N ALA A 135 -5.23 -2.09 -1.95
CA ALA A 135 -4.63 -0.95 -2.63
C ALA A 135 -5.22 0.34 -2.06
N LEU A 136 -4.37 1.29 -1.74
CA LEU A 136 -4.79 2.61 -1.26
C LEU A 136 -4.07 3.68 -2.07
N SER A 137 -4.84 4.59 -2.66
CA SER A 137 -4.32 5.75 -3.39
C SER A 137 -4.43 7.02 -2.56
N TYR A 138 -3.36 7.82 -2.59
CA TYR A 138 -3.30 9.20 -2.09
C TYR A 138 -2.97 10.14 -3.24
#